data_AF-A0A962UIG7-F1
#
_entry.id   AF-A0A962UIG7-F1
#
_cell.length_a   1.000
_cell.length_b   1.000
_cell.length_c   1.000
_cell.angle_alpha   90.00
_cell.angle_beta   90.00
_cell.angle_gamma   90.00
#
_symmetry.space_group_name_H-M   'P 1'
#
loop_
_entity.id
_entity.type
_entity.pdbx_description
1 polymer ?
#
loop_
_entity_poly.entity_id
_entity_poly.type
_entity_poly.pdbx_seq_one_letter_code
_entity_poly.pdbx_strand_id
1 'polypeptide(L)' 'QLTVRYSPEVVAYFKATGKGWQARMDAALKEWIAQRSG' A
#
# COMPACT_ATOMS: atom_id res chain seq x y z
N GLN A 1 10.90 -3.77 -15.25
CA GLN A 1 10.80 -3.79 -13.77
C GLN A 1 10.59 -2.35 -13.31
N LEU A 2 9.44 -2.03 -12.71
CA LEU A 2 9.16 -0.68 -12.20
C LEU A 2 9.55 -0.64 -10.71
N THR A 3 10.67 -0.01 -10.38
CA THR A 3 11.12 0.12 -8.99
C THR A 3 10.47 1.33 -8.36
N VAL A 4 9.25 1.16 -7.86
CA VAL A 4 8.57 2.21 -7.07
C VAL A 4 9.19 2.23 -5.68
N ARG A 5 9.83 3.35 -5.33
CA ARG A 5 10.27 3.58 -3.96
C ARG A 5 9.08 4.04 -3.14
N TYR A 6 8.55 3.14 -2.32
CA TYR A 6 7.60 3.51 -1.29
C TYR A 6 8.32 4.27 -0.17
N SER A 7 7.67 5.30 0.38
CA SER A 7 8.19 6.00 1.54
C SER A 7 8.37 5.02 2.71
N PRO A 8 9.51 5.07 3.43
CA PRO A 8 9.81 4.13 4.52
C PRO A 8 8.72 4.10 5.61
N GLU A 9 8.11 5.25 5.90
CA GLU A 9 7.04 5.39 6.89
C GLU A 9 5.77 4.63 6.50
N VAL A 10 5.40 4.65 5.22
CA VAL A 10 4.23 3.92 4.70
C VAL A 10 4.46 2.43 4.85
N VAL A 11 5.65 1.95 4.46
CA VAL A 11 6.00 0.53 4.58
C VAL A 11 6.06 0.10 6.05
N ALA A 12 6.59 0.95 6.94
CA ALA A 12 6.65 0.67 8.37
C ALA A 12 5.25 0.56 8.99
N TYR A 13 4.34 1.48 8.65
CA TYR A 13 2.95 1.43 9.10
C TYR A 13 2.27 0.11 8.69
N PHE A 14 2.35 -0.27 7.41
CA PHE A 14 1.73 -1.51 6.97
C PHE A 14 2.40 -2.71 7.62
N LYS A 15 3.74 -2.79 7.68
CA LYS A 15 4.44 -3.89 8.38
C LYS A 15 3.99 -4.08 9.82
N ALA A 16 3.70 -2.99 10.53
CA ALA A 16 3.18 -3.04 11.90
C ALA A 16 1.79 -3.69 12.01
N THR A 17 1.01 -3.76 10.92
CA THR A 17 -0.28 -4.47 10.87
C THR A 17 -0.14 -6.00 10.88
N GLY A 18 1.09 -6.52 10.83
CA GLY A 18 1.39 -7.93 10.95
C GLY A 18 1.32 -8.71 9.62
N LYS A 19 1.07 -10.02 9.73
CA LYS A 19 1.07 -10.91 8.55
C LYS A 19 -0.01 -10.47 7.54
N GLY A 20 0.36 -10.44 6.27
CA GLY A 20 -0.52 -9.98 5.19
C GLY A 20 -0.52 -8.46 4.98
N TRP A 21 0.41 -7.71 5.59
CA TRP A 21 0.52 -6.27 5.39
C TRP A 21 0.65 -5.83 3.92
N GLN A 22 1.32 -6.63 3.07
CA GLN A 22 1.44 -6.34 1.65
C GLN A 22 0.08 -6.36 0.94
N ALA A 23 -0.77 -7.34 1.27
CA ALA A 23 -2.11 -7.45 0.71
C ALA A 23 -3.02 -6.31 1.20
N ARG A 24 -2.87 -5.89 2.47
CA ARG A 24 -3.56 -4.70 3.00
C ARG A 24 -3.13 -3.42 2.29
N MET A 25 -1.83 -3.26 2.05
CA MET A 25 -1.29 -2.13 1.30
C MET A 25 -1.83 -2.11 -0.14
N ASP A 26 -1.83 -3.26 -0.82
CA ASP A 26 -2.39 -3.39 -2.17
C ASP A 26 -3.89 -3.05 -2.22
N ALA A 27 -4.67 -3.53 -1.25
CA ALA A 27 -6.10 -3.20 -1.15
C ALA A 27 -6.32 -1.69 -0.95
N ALA A 28 -5.55 -1.05 -0.07
CA ALA A 28 -5.63 0.40 0.17
C ALA A 28 -5.28 1.22 -1.09
N LEU A 29 -4.26 0.80 -1.84
CA LEU A 29 -3.91 1.43 -3.12
C LEU A 29 -5.02 1.28 -4.16
N LYS A 30 -5.64 0.09 -4.27
CA LYS A 30 -6.77 -0.15 -5.17
C LYS A 30 -7.97 0.71 -4.82
N GLU A 31 -8.29 0.84 -3.54
CA GLU A 31 -9.37 1.69 -3.05
C GLU A 31 -9.13 3.16 -3.39
N TRP A 32 -7.92 3.67 -3.16
CA TRP A 32 -7.55 5.04 -3.50
C TRP A 32 -7.66 5.33 -5.01
N ILE A 33 -7.25 4.38 -5.86
CA ILE A 33 -7.42 4.49 -7.32
C ILE A 33 -8.92 4.57 -7.66
N ALA A 34 -9.74 3.68 -7.10
CA ALA A 34 -11.18 3.64 -7.36
C ALA A 34 -11.88 4.95 -6.94
N GLN A 35 -11.50 5.52 -5.80
CA GLN A 35 -12.02 6.81 -5.34
C GLN A 35 -11.63 8.00 -6.24
N ARG A 36 -10.48 7.92 -6.93
CA ARG A 36 -9.95 9.01 -7.76
C ARG A 36 -10.35 8.93 -9.23
N SER A 37 -10.82 7.77 -9.68
CA SER A 37 -11.19 7.52 -11.08
C SER A 37 -12.70 7.58 -11.34
N GLY A 38 -13.51 7.87 -10.32
CA GLY A 38 -14.92 8.28 -10.43
C GLY A 38 -15.06 9.80 -10.33
#